data_AF-A0A3C1N8Z4-F1
#
_entry.id   AF-A0A3C1N8Z4-F1
#
_cell.length_a   1.000
_cell.length_b   1.000
_cell.length_c   1.000
_cell.angle_alpha   90.00
_cell.angle_beta   90.00
_cell.angle_gamma   90.00
#
_symmetry.space_group_name_H-M   'P 1'
#
loop_
_entity.id
_entity.type
_entity.pdbx_description
1 polymer ?
#
loop_
_entity_poly.entity_id
_entity_poly.type
_entity_poly.pdbx_seq_one_letter_code
_entity_poly.pdbx_strand_id
1 'polypeptide(L)'
;MDERNKIEKVRQLGLALGTDKLELAQNAKLSADKLSGPPVDQFATHLIWTGKDPMLPERTYLAHLSGAKVTFQITDLTYRVDTDTLQKMAAKTLSAGEVGYCKIALREPVGFTTDSSNEKTVTFAILDPRNDSVVGAGIIDFVLHRSLNVGWHRMTVDKTARTAANQQKPCVLWFTGLSAAGKSTIADQVEQELHAAGKRTYLLDGDNVRHGLSKDLGFTDHDRVENIRRVAEVAKLMVDAGLIVITAFISPFKAERQMARELLGEGEFIEIFVNTPLDVCEARDPKGLYSKARTGELKNFTGIDSAYESPTNADIVLNSADNDPVTLSEQVMEYLQAGHYV
;
A
#
# COMPACT_ATOMS: atom_id res chain seq x y z
N MET A 1 -26.98 -2.20 -19.15
CA MET A 1 -26.56 -3.44 -19.77
C MET A 1 -26.85 -4.45 -18.72
N ASP A 2 -27.56 -5.52 -19.03
CA ASP A 2 -27.85 -6.53 -18.01
C ASP A 2 -26.56 -7.12 -17.45
N GLU A 3 -26.59 -7.56 -16.19
CA GLU A 3 -25.42 -8.01 -15.42
C GLU A 3 -24.65 -9.11 -16.17
N ARG A 4 -25.40 -10.03 -16.81
CA ARG A 4 -24.81 -11.11 -17.61
C ARG A 4 -23.93 -10.59 -18.76
N ASN A 5 -24.37 -9.55 -19.46
CA ASN A 5 -23.62 -8.96 -20.56
C ASN A 5 -22.37 -8.21 -20.06
N LYS A 6 -22.44 -7.61 -18.87
CA LYS A 6 -21.28 -6.99 -18.20
C LYS A 6 -20.21 -8.03 -17.88
N ILE A 7 -20.60 -9.14 -17.24
CA ILE A 7 -19.68 -10.22 -16.88
C ILE A 7 -19.07 -10.86 -18.14
N GLU A 8 -19.86 -11.13 -19.18
CA GLU A 8 -19.36 -11.69 -20.43
C GLU A 8 -18.34 -10.76 -21.11
N LYS A 9 -18.61 -9.46 -21.17
CA LYS A 9 -17.68 -8.47 -21.73
C LYS A 9 -16.36 -8.42 -20.95
N VAL A 10 -16.42 -8.50 -19.62
CA VAL A 10 -15.23 -8.57 -18.75
C VAL A 10 -14.43 -9.86 -19.00
N ARG A 11 -15.09 -11.01 -19.16
CA ARG A 11 -14.40 -12.26 -19.52
C ARG A 11 -13.70 -12.15 -20.87
N GLN A 12 -14.36 -11.58 -21.87
CA GLN A 12 -13.78 -11.36 -23.20
C GLN A 12 -12.56 -10.45 -23.14
N LEU A 13 -12.59 -9.39 -22.32
CA LEU A 13 -11.41 -8.56 -22.05
C LEU A 13 -10.27 -9.37 -21.41
N GLY A 14 -10.56 -10.23 -20.43
CA GLY A 14 -9.54 -11.08 -19.82
C GLY A 14 -8.89 -12.06 -20.81
N LEU A 15 -9.69 -12.68 -21.68
CA LEU A 15 -9.18 -13.57 -22.73
C LEU A 15 -8.31 -12.83 -23.75
N ALA A 16 -8.71 -11.61 -24.12
CA ALA A 16 -7.95 -10.73 -25.00
C ALA A 16 -6.57 -10.36 -24.43
N LEU A 17 -6.42 -10.30 -23.11
CA LEU A 17 -5.14 -10.04 -22.44
C LEU A 17 -4.21 -11.26 -22.40
N GLY A 18 -4.75 -12.47 -22.37
CA GLY A 18 -3.97 -13.71 -22.22
C GLY A 18 -3.37 -14.25 -23.54
N THR A 19 -3.92 -13.86 -24.68
CA THR A 19 -3.26 -14.04 -25.97
C THR A 19 -2.29 -12.89 -26.15
N ASP A 20 -1.01 -13.16 -26.37
CA ASP A 20 0.12 -12.21 -26.49
C ASP A 20 -0.05 -11.22 -27.67
N LYS A 21 -1.12 -10.43 -27.57
CA LYS A 21 -1.54 -9.34 -28.41
C LYS A 21 -1.48 -8.13 -27.50
N LEU A 22 -0.25 -7.62 -27.39
CA LEU A 22 0.00 -6.20 -27.20
C LEU A 22 -0.90 -5.33 -28.13
N GLU A 23 -1.43 -5.90 -29.21
CA GLU A 23 -2.46 -5.32 -30.06
C GLU A 23 -3.81 -5.06 -29.38
N LEU A 24 -4.26 -5.77 -28.33
CA LEU A 24 -5.53 -5.45 -27.63
C LEU A 24 -5.36 -4.43 -26.51
N ALA A 25 -4.18 -4.37 -25.88
CA ALA A 25 -3.77 -3.23 -25.04
C ALA A 25 -3.48 -1.98 -25.88
N GLN A 26 -3.00 -2.13 -27.12
CA GLN A 26 -2.92 -1.05 -28.12
C GLN A 26 -4.27 -0.76 -28.79
N ASN A 27 -5.17 -1.73 -28.91
CA ASN A 27 -6.57 -1.57 -29.31
C ASN A 27 -7.47 -1.23 -28.10
N ALA A 28 -6.93 -0.92 -26.92
CA ALA A 28 -7.53 0.08 -26.03
C ALA A 28 -7.44 1.50 -26.63
N LYS A 29 -7.01 1.62 -27.90
CA LYS A 29 -7.48 2.62 -28.86
C LYS A 29 -8.91 2.40 -29.38
N LEU A 30 -9.66 1.38 -28.94
CA LEU A 30 -11.10 1.28 -29.18
C LEU A 30 -11.81 2.25 -28.24
N SER A 31 -12.10 3.42 -28.82
CA SER A 31 -12.49 4.70 -28.22
C SER A 31 -11.36 5.49 -27.53
N ALA A 32 -10.25 5.71 -28.24
CA ALA A 32 -9.45 6.93 -28.06
C ALA A 32 -10.17 8.16 -28.65
N ASP A 33 -11.48 8.30 -28.39
CA ASP A 33 -12.01 9.64 -28.26
C ASP A 33 -11.35 10.16 -26.98
N LYS A 34 -10.67 11.31 -27.04
CA LYS A 34 -10.49 12.11 -25.82
C LYS A 34 -11.88 12.32 -25.26
N LEU A 35 -12.31 11.48 -24.32
CA LEU A 35 -13.60 11.61 -23.69
C LEU A 35 -13.54 12.92 -22.90
N SER A 36 -14.15 13.97 -23.44
CA SER A 36 -14.40 15.20 -22.71
C SER A 36 -15.51 14.91 -21.71
N GLY A 37 -15.14 14.66 -20.46
CA GLY A 37 -16.07 14.41 -19.36
C GLY A 37 -15.67 15.21 -18.13
N PRO A 38 -16.57 15.31 -17.14
CA PRO A 38 -16.19 15.86 -15.84
C PRO A 38 -15.04 15.04 -15.24
N PRO A 39 -14.17 15.66 -14.43
CA PRO A 39 -13.13 14.94 -13.71
C PRO A 39 -13.78 13.94 -12.75
N VAL A 40 -13.44 12.67 -12.91
CA VAL A 40 -13.89 11.57 -12.05
C VAL A 40 -12.69 10.99 -11.32
N ASP A 41 -12.80 10.83 -10.01
CA ASP A 41 -11.79 10.19 -9.16
C ASP A 41 -12.29 8.90 -8.51
N GLN A 42 -13.59 8.56 -8.62
CA GLN A 42 -14.14 7.32 -8.08
C GLN A 42 -15.21 6.71 -8.98
N PHE A 43 -15.21 5.38 -9.08
CA PHE A 43 -16.22 4.66 -9.86
C PHE A 43 -16.39 3.20 -9.39
N ALA A 44 -17.55 2.62 -9.69
CA ALA A 44 -17.81 1.19 -9.54
C ALA A 44 -17.52 0.45 -10.84
N THR A 45 -17.02 -0.77 -10.75
CA THR A 45 -16.56 -1.55 -11.91
C THR A 45 -16.74 -3.05 -11.72
N HIS A 46 -16.99 -3.75 -12.82
CA HIS A 46 -16.70 -5.18 -12.92
C HIS A 46 -15.30 -5.36 -13.50
N LEU A 47 -14.45 -6.13 -12.85
CA LEU A 47 -13.09 -6.40 -13.33
C LEU A 47 -12.75 -7.89 -13.28
N ILE A 48 -11.91 -8.33 -14.21
CA ILE A 48 -11.28 -9.65 -14.21
C ILE A 48 -9.82 -9.50 -13.81
N TRP A 49 -9.38 -10.36 -12.89
CA TRP A 49 -7.99 -10.45 -12.49
C TRP A 49 -7.26 -11.52 -13.30
N THR A 50 -6.09 -11.19 -13.84
CA THR A 50 -5.24 -12.12 -14.61
C THR A 50 -3.83 -12.23 -14.03
N GLY A 51 -3.50 -11.38 -13.03
CA GLY A 51 -2.22 -11.39 -12.35
C GLY A 51 -1.97 -12.72 -11.61
N LYS A 52 -0.70 -13.14 -11.61
CA LYS A 52 -0.26 -14.33 -10.88
C LYS A 52 -0.45 -14.18 -9.36
N ASP A 53 -0.06 -13.02 -8.83
CA ASP A 53 -0.30 -12.66 -7.44
C ASP A 53 -1.76 -12.23 -7.26
N PRO A 54 -2.44 -12.56 -6.15
CA PRO A 54 -3.80 -12.11 -5.92
C PRO A 54 -3.95 -10.58 -5.93
N MET A 55 -5.07 -10.08 -6.42
CA MET A 55 -5.48 -8.70 -6.24
C MET A 55 -5.72 -8.43 -4.76
N LEU A 56 -5.09 -7.37 -4.24
CA LEU A 56 -5.26 -6.92 -2.86
C LEU A 56 -5.93 -5.54 -2.86
N PRO A 57 -7.11 -5.38 -2.24
CA PRO A 57 -7.66 -4.06 -1.94
C PRO A 57 -6.64 -3.13 -1.27
N GLU A 58 -6.82 -1.83 -1.47
CA GLU A 58 -5.99 -0.73 -0.95
C GLU A 58 -4.53 -0.70 -1.44
N ARG A 59 -4.07 -1.74 -2.14
CA ARG A 59 -2.78 -1.71 -2.86
C ARG A 59 -2.88 -0.76 -4.06
N THR A 60 -1.78 -0.05 -4.29
CA THR A 60 -1.63 0.84 -5.45
C THR A 60 -1.40 0.04 -6.73
N TYR A 61 -2.18 0.35 -7.76
CA TYR A 61 -2.06 -0.18 -9.11
C TYR A 61 -2.02 0.95 -10.15
N LEU A 62 -1.64 0.63 -11.38
CA LEU A 62 -1.70 1.56 -12.51
C LEU A 62 -2.83 1.14 -13.45
N ALA A 63 -3.58 2.11 -13.98
CA ALA A 63 -4.60 1.87 -15.00
C ALA A 63 -4.23 2.58 -16.29
N HIS A 64 -4.43 1.91 -17.42
CA HIS A 64 -4.62 2.58 -18.70
C HIS A 64 -6.10 2.85 -18.89
N LEU A 65 -6.51 4.10 -18.62
CA LEU A 65 -7.90 4.56 -18.67
C LEU A 65 -7.97 5.82 -19.55
N SER A 66 -8.85 5.81 -20.55
CA SER A 66 -9.08 6.95 -21.45
C SER A 66 -7.81 7.49 -22.12
N GLY A 67 -6.86 6.62 -22.45
CA GLY A 67 -5.57 6.98 -23.06
C GLY A 67 -4.54 7.59 -22.10
N ALA A 68 -4.85 7.69 -20.80
CA ALA A 68 -3.93 8.09 -19.75
C ALA A 68 -3.49 6.89 -18.90
N LYS A 69 -2.23 6.91 -18.46
CA LYS A 69 -1.73 6.02 -17.41
C LYS A 69 -1.91 6.74 -16.08
N VAL A 70 -2.75 6.18 -15.21
CA VAL A 70 -3.12 6.80 -13.92
C VAL A 70 -2.94 5.84 -12.77
N THR A 71 -2.70 6.39 -11.58
CA THR A 71 -2.57 5.60 -10.36
C THR A 71 -3.92 5.42 -9.71
N PHE A 72 -4.23 4.21 -9.23
CA PHE A 72 -5.48 3.93 -8.55
C PHE A 72 -5.35 2.87 -7.46
N GLN A 73 -6.37 2.81 -6.60
CA GLN A 73 -6.56 1.78 -5.59
C GLN A 73 -7.95 1.16 -5.74
N ILE A 74 -8.03 -0.15 -5.49
CA ILE A 74 -9.31 -0.84 -5.31
C ILE A 74 -9.70 -0.66 -3.86
N THR A 75 -10.62 0.25 -3.57
CA THR A 75 -10.97 0.64 -2.19
C THR A 75 -11.96 -0.31 -1.54
N ASP A 76 -12.69 -1.06 -2.36
CA ASP A 76 -13.65 -2.06 -1.90
C ASP A 76 -13.79 -3.16 -2.94
N LEU A 77 -13.51 -4.40 -2.56
CA LEU A 77 -13.97 -5.58 -3.29
C LEU A 77 -15.31 -5.98 -2.70
N THR A 78 -16.40 -5.49 -3.29
CA THR A 78 -17.74 -5.68 -2.74
C THR A 78 -18.16 -7.15 -2.81
N TYR A 79 -17.88 -7.84 -3.92
CA TYR A 79 -18.08 -9.28 -4.07
C TYR A 79 -17.32 -9.85 -5.28
N ARG A 80 -16.99 -11.13 -5.22
CA ARG A 80 -16.62 -11.96 -6.37
C ARG A 80 -17.88 -12.48 -7.06
N VAL A 81 -17.85 -12.59 -8.38
CA VAL A 81 -18.95 -13.13 -9.19
C VAL A 81 -18.52 -14.47 -9.78
N ASP A 82 -19.32 -15.51 -9.54
CA ASP A 82 -19.20 -16.76 -10.28
C ASP A 82 -19.68 -16.53 -11.71
N THR A 83 -18.80 -16.73 -12.70
CA THR A 83 -19.06 -16.30 -14.07
C THR A 83 -20.06 -17.16 -14.83
N ASP A 84 -20.39 -18.35 -14.33
CA ASP A 84 -21.29 -19.29 -14.98
C ASP A 84 -22.70 -19.21 -14.37
N THR A 85 -22.78 -19.00 -13.05
CA THR A 85 -24.04 -18.92 -12.29
C THR A 85 -24.47 -17.49 -11.97
N LEU A 86 -23.58 -16.50 -12.12
CA LEU A 86 -23.74 -15.10 -11.70
C LEU A 86 -23.94 -14.92 -10.18
N GLN A 87 -23.63 -15.95 -9.39
CA GLN A 87 -23.75 -15.86 -7.94
C GLN A 87 -22.70 -14.91 -7.36
N LYS A 88 -23.14 -14.06 -6.44
CA LYS A 88 -22.27 -13.12 -5.70
C LYS A 88 -21.74 -13.79 -4.45
N MET A 89 -20.43 -13.73 -4.26
CA MET A 89 -19.72 -14.38 -3.15
C MET A 89 -18.85 -13.35 -2.44
N ALA A 90 -18.83 -13.40 -1.11
CA ALA A 90 -17.89 -12.61 -0.34
C ALA A 90 -16.45 -13.02 -0.66
N ALA A 91 -15.58 -12.03 -0.86
CA ALA A 91 -14.17 -12.25 -1.12
C ALA A 91 -13.37 -11.05 -0.58
N LYS A 92 -12.13 -11.30 -0.18
CA LYS A 92 -11.19 -10.25 0.25
C LYS A 92 -10.11 -9.95 -0.79
N THR A 93 -9.95 -10.84 -1.77
CA THR A 93 -8.95 -10.79 -2.84
C THR A 93 -9.54 -11.40 -4.10
N LEU A 94 -8.93 -11.17 -5.26
CA LEU A 94 -9.22 -11.92 -6.49
C LEU A 94 -7.99 -12.69 -6.97
N SER A 95 -8.18 -13.96 -7.29
CA SER A 95 -7.18 -14.84 -7.92
C SER A 95 -7.28 -14.77 -9.45
N ALA A 96 -6.27 -15.29 -10.15
CA ALA A 96 -6.26 -15.31 -11.60
C ALA A 96 -7.51 -16.00 -12.18
N GLY A 97 -8.17 -15.35 -13.14
CA GLY A 97 -9.40 -15.78 -13.78
C GLY A 97 -10.68 -15.37 -13.05
N GLU A 98 -10.59 -14.84 -11.83
CA GLU A 98 -11.77 -14.42 -11.07
C GLU A 98 -12.28 -13.05 -11.48
N VAL A 99 -13.61 -12.89 -11.44
CA VAL A 99 -14.29 -11.63 -11.70
C VAL A 99 -14.82 -11.06 -10.39
N GLY A 100 -14.59 -9.78 -10.16
CA GLY A 100 -15.10 -9.06 -8.98
C GLY A 100 -15.83 -7.79 -9.35
N TYR A 101 -16.74 -7.39 -8.46
CA TYR A 101 -17.33 -6.07 -8.45
C TYR A 101 -16.63 -5.22 -7.41
N CYS A 102 -16.06 -4.11 -7.86
CA CYS A 102 -15.14 -3.30 -7.08
C CYS A 102 -15.52 -1.82 -7.11
N LYS A 103 -15.11 -1.10 -6.07
CA LYS A 103 -15.00 0.36 -6.09
C LYS A 103 -13.54 0.76 -6.27
N ILE A 104 -13.31 1.73 -7.13
CA ILE A 104 -11.99 2.26 -7.44
C ILE A 104 -11.91 3.71 -7.02
N ALA A 105 -10.77 4.11 -6.47
CA ALA A 105 -10.35 5.49 -6.30
C ALA A 105 -9.09 5.77 -7.13
N LEU A 106 -9.13 6.79 -7.97
CA LEU A 106 -8.00 7.31 -8.73
C LEU A 106 -7.25 8.34 -7.87
N ARG A 107 -5.92 8.38 -7.99
CA ARG A 107 -5.09 9.40 -7.34
C ARG A 107 -5.30 10.77 -8.00
N GLU A 108 -5.28 10.80 -9.33
CA GLU A 108 -5.59 11.98 -10.13
C GLU A 108 -6.94 11.82 -10.83
N PRO A 109 -7.83 12.83 -10.81
CA PRO A 109 -9.10 12.76 -11.53
C PRO A 109 -8.91 12.64 -13.05
N VAL A 110 -9.70 11.78 -13.69
CA VAL A 110 -9.68 11.56 -15.15
C VAL A 110 -11.01 11.99 -15.75
N GLY A 111 -10.96 12.71 -16.86
CA GLY A 111 -12.15 13.10 -17.61
C GLY A 111 -12.74 11.91 -18.37
N PHE A 112 -13.92 11.45 -17.98
CA PHE A 112 -14.75 10.54 -18.77
C PHE A 112 -16.22 10.64 -18.35
N THR A 113 -17.11 10.19 -19.21
CA THR A 113 -18.53 10.04 -18.89
C THR A 113 -18.94 8.59 -19.06
N THR A 114 -19.75 8.10 -18.13
CA THR A 114 -20.49 6.85 -18.31
C THR A 114 -21.87 7.21 -18.82
N ASP A 115 -22.26 6.72 -19.99
CA ASP A 115 -23.62 6.95 -20.48
C ASP A 115 -24.59 5.94 -19.86
N SER A 116 -25.61 6.45 -19.17
CA SER A 116 -26.72 5.66 -18.62
C SER A 116 -27.51 4.89 -19.69
N SER A 117 -27.38 5.27 -20.97
CA SER A 117 -28.03 4.62 -22.12
C SER A 117 -27.40 3.28 -22.54
N ASN A 118 -26.25 2.88 -21.96
CA ASN A 118 -25.50 1.62 -22.23
C ASN A 118 -24.78 1.47 -23.57
N GLU A 119 -24.72 2.48 -24.43
CA GLU A 119 -24.06 2.31 -25.73
C GLU A 119 -22.52 2.44 -25.69
N LYS A 120 -21.95 3.15 -24.70
CA LYS A 120 -20.49 3.27 -24.53
C LYS A 120 -20.03 2.81 -23.14
N THR A 121 -19.63 1.54 -23.04
CA THR A 121 -18.95 1.01 -21.85
C THR A 121 -17.49 1.49 -21.86
N VAL A 122 -17.08 2.23 -20.83
CA VAL A 122 -15.66 2.59 -20.64
C VAL A 122 -14.92 1.36 -20.12
N THR A 123 -13.78 1.05 -20.75
CA THR A 123 -12.92 -0.08 -20.35
C THR A 123 -11.55 0.44 -19.94
N PHE A 124 -10.85 -0.32 -19.11
CA PHE A 124 -9.49 -0.01 -18.70
C PHE A 124 -8.70 -1.30 -18.47
N ALA A 125 -7.39 -1.21 -18.65
CA ALA A 125 -6.44 -2.26 -18.29
C ALA A 125 -5.77 -1.90 -16.96
N ILE A 126 -5.47 -2.91 -16.15
CA ILE A 126 -4.79 -2.80 -14.86
C ILE A 126 -3.36 -3.31 -15.03
N LEU A 127 -2.38 -2.54 -14.58
CA LEU A 127 -0.96 -2.83 -14.67
C LEU A 127 -0.36 -2.90 -13.27
N ASP A 128 0.58 -3.82 -13.08
CA ASP A 128 1.40 -3.90 -11.88
C ASP A 128 2.46 -2.78 -11.91
N PRO A 129 2.51 -1.89 -10.91
CA PRO A 129 3.46 -0.78 -10.89
C PRO A 129 4.93 -1.22 -10.82
N ARG A 130 5.21 -2.48 -10.46
CA ARG A 130 6.58 -3.00 -10.32
C ARG A 130 7.24 -3.27 -11.67
N ASN A 131 6.46 -3.62 -12.69
CA ASN A 131 6.98 -4.13 -13.96
C ASN A 131 6.13 -3.77 -15.20
N ASP A 132 5.08 -2.97 -15.04
CA ASP A 132 4.14 -2.59 -16.09
C ASP A 132 3.45 -3.77 -16.81
N SER A 133 3.44 -4.96 -16.19
CA SER A 133 2.70 -6.11 -16.72
C SER A 133 1.20 -5.92 -16.52
N VAL A 134 0.40 -6.35 -17.51
CA VAL A 134 -1.07 -6.30 -17.39
C VAL A 134 -1.55 -7.42 -16.47
N VAL A 135 -2.21 -7.05 -15.38
CA VAL A 135 -2.70 -7.95 -14.32
C VAL A 135 -4.22 -8.01 -14.22
N GLY A 136 -4.93 -7.27 -15.07
CA GLY A 136 -6.38 -7.36 -15.18
C GLY A 136 -6.97 -6.35 -16.14
N ALA A 137 -8.29 -6.39 -16.29
CA ALA A 137 -9.06 -5.39 -17.02
C ALA A 137 -10.45 -5.24 -16.41
N GLY A 138 -11.06 -4.07 -16.61
CA GLY A 138 -12.39 -3.80 -16.10
C GLY A 138 -13.24 -2.99 -17.04
N ILE A 139 -14.54 -3.04 -16.77
CA ILE A 139 -15.54 -2.16 -17.35
C ILE A 139 -16.12 -1.28 -16.26
N ILE A 140 -16.22 0.03 -16.53
CA ILE A 140 -16.83 0.95 -15.59
C ILE A 140 -18.36 0.77 -15.64
N ASP A 141 -18.95 0.61 -14.48
CA ASP A 141 -20.41 0.52 -14.31
C ASP A 141 -21.01 1.92 -14.22
N PHE A 142 -20.67 2.66 -13.16
CA PHE A 142 -21.08 4.04 -12.97
C PHE A 142 -20.06 4.81 -12.13
N VAL A 143 -20.06 6.13 -12.31
CA VAL A 143 -19.25 7.08 -11.52
C VAL A 143 -19.81 7.17 -10.10
N LEU A 144 -18.92 7.14 -9.10
CA LEU A 144 -19.28 7.37 -7.71
C LEU A 144 -19.13 8.86 -7.40
N HIS A 145 -20.23 9.52 -7.05
CA HIS A 145 -20.18 10.89 -6.56
C HIS A 145 -19.87 10.87 -5.07
N ARG A 146 -18.65 11.23 -4.70
CA ARG A 146 -18.36 11.54 -3.29
C ARG A 146 -19.18 12.76 -2.90
N SER A 147 -19.61 12.83 -1.65
CA SER A 147 -19.96 14.11 -1.04
C SER A 147 -18.68 14.96 -1.05
N LEU A 148 -18.52 15.84 -2.03
CA LEU A 148 -17.42 16.83 -2.14
C LEU A 148 -17.43 17.86 -0.99
N ASN A 149 -18.18 17.59 0.08
CA ASN A 149 -18.47 18.52 1.19
C ASN A 149 -17.47 18.39 2.34
N VAL A 150 -16.31 17.76 2.15
CA VAL A 150 -15.21 17.86 3.11
C VAL A 150 -14.22 18.88 2.57
N GLY A 151 -14.58 20.15 2.67
CA GLY A 151 -13.65 21.24 2.41
C GLY A 151 -12.50 21.16 3.42
N TRP A 152 -11.26 21.20 2.93
CA TRP A 152 -10.11 21.28 3.82
C TRP A 152 -10.12 22.65 4.50
N HIS A 153 -10.51 22.69 5.77
CA HIS A 153 -10.39 23.92 6.55
C HIS A 153 -8.91 24.18 6.81
N ARG A 154 -8.35 25.23 6.18
CA ARG A 154 -7.00 25.68 6.50
C ARG A 154 -7.00 26.22 7.92
N MET A 155 -6.36 25.49 8.82
CA MET A 155 -6.18 25.89 10.20
C MET A 155 -5.09 26.96 10.28
N THR A 156 -5.23 27.92 11.20
CA THR A 156 -4.23 28.98 11.41
C THR A 156 -2.90 28.46 11.94
N VAL A 157 -2.93 27.35 12.69
CA VAL A 157 -1.73 26.63 13.15
C VAL A 157 -1.45 25.50 12.17
N ASP A 158 -0.42 25.68 11.35
CA ASP A 158 0.03 24.73 10.35
C ASP A 158 1.27 23.94 10.83
N LYS A 159 1.74 23.02 9.98
CA LYS A 159 2.95 22.24 10.23
C LYS A 159 4.18 23.12 10.48
N THR A 160 4.33 24.22 9.75
CA THR A 160 5.45 25.16 9.91
C THR A 160 5.49 25.74 11.32
N ALA A 161 4.34 26.19 11.82
CA ALA A 161 4.23 26.72 13.18
C ALA A 161 4.57 25.66 14.24
N ARG A 162 4.13 24.39 14.05
CA ARG A 162 4.43 23.29 14.97
C ARG A 162 5.90 22.88 14.94
N THR A 163 6.50 22.79 13.76
CA THR A 163 7.94 22.56 13.55
C THR A 163 8.77 23.62 14.28
N ALA A 164 8.42 24.90 14.13
CA ALA A 164 9.10 26.01 14.81
C ALA A 164 8.95 25.94 16.33
N ALA A 165 7.74 25.61 16.83
CA ALA A 165 7.47 25.47 18.26
C ALA A 165 8.23 24.30 18.89
N ASN A 166 8.36 23.18 18.17
CA ASN A 166 9.04 21.98 18.67
C ASN A 166 10.57 22.02 18.47
N GLN A 167 11.09 22.97 17.68
CA GLN A 167 12.53 23.08 17.36
C GLN A 167 13.12 21.75 16.84
N GLN A 168 12.37 21.07 15.98
CA GLN A 168 12.75 19.80 15.35
C GLN A 168 12.18 19.73 13.94
N LYS A 169 12.81 18.98 13.05
CA LYS A 169 12.23 18.65 11.74
C LYS A 169 11.39 17.38 11.88
N PRO A 170 10.06 17.44 11.71
CA PRO A 170 9.23 16.24 11.80
C PRO A 170 9.51 15.30 10.62
N CYS A 171 9.59 14.01 10.90
CA CYS A 171 9.82 12.96 9.92
C CYS A 171 9.32 11.61 10.45
N VAL A 172 9.27 10.61 9.58
CA VAL A 172 9.02 9.22 9.93
C VAL A 172 10.31 8.42 9.78
N LEU A 173 10.75 7.80 10.88
CA LEU A 173 11.79 6.77 10.89
C LEU A 173 11.11 5.42 10.64
N TRP A 174 11.14 4.96 9.40
CA TRP A 174 10.41 3.76 8.98
C TRP A 174 11.32 2.52 9.03
N PHE A 175 11.29 1.80 10.15
CA PHE A 175 12.04 0.55 10.28
C PHE A 175 11.30 -0.58 9.56
N THR A 176 12.03 -1.28 8.67
CA THR A 176 11.57 -2.47 7.95
C THR A 176 12.60 -3.59 8.06
N GLY A 177 12.15 -4.85 8.07
CA GLY A 177 13.03 -6.00 8.31
C GLY A 177 12.26 -7.24 8.75
N LEU A 178 12.90 -8.40 8.66
CA LEU A 178 12.31 -9.68 9.10
C LEU A 178 11.89 -9.67 10.58
N SER A 179 11.01 -10.58 10.97
CA SER A 179 10.73 -10.83 12.40
C SER A 179 12.04 -11.17 13.12
N ALA A 180 12.20 -10.79 14.39
CA ALA A 180 13.44 -10.98 15.16
C ALA A 180 14.73 -10.30 14.61
N ALA A 181 14.64 -9.49 13.55
CA ALA A 181 15.78 -8.73 13.03
C ALA A 181 16.29 -7.63 14.00
N GLY A 182 15.54 -7.27 15.05
CA GLY A 182 15.95 -6.28 16.05
C GLY A 182 15.29 -4.89 15.90
N LYS A 183 14.33 -4.72 14.98
CA LYS A 183 13.63 -3.44 14.73
C LYS A 183 13.16 -2.72 16.00
N SER A 184 12.33 -3.37 16.83
CA SER A 184 11.78 -2.75 18.03
C SER A 184 12.85 -2.41 19.06
N THR A 185 13.90 -3.22 19.18
CA THR A 185 15.02 -2.97 20.10
C THR A 185 15.82 -1.74 19.69
N ILE A 186 16.14 -1.61 18.39
CA ILE A 186 16.87 -0.44 17.88
C ILE A 186 15.97 0.80 17.92
N ALA A 187 14.69 0.67 17.54
CA ALA A 187 13.73 1.77 17.56
C ALA A 187 13.51 2.33 18.98
N ASP A 188 13.42 1.46 19.99
CA ASP A 188 13.31 1.87 21.41
C ASP A 188 14.57 2.64 21.86
N GLN A 189 15.76 2.14 21.52
CA GLN A 189 17.02 2.82 21.83
C GLN A 189 17.11 4.21 21.15
N VAL A 190 16.75 4.31 19.87
CA VAL A 190 16.66 5.59 19.14
C VAL A 190 15.64 6.52 19.78
N GLU A 191 14.48 6.03 20.23
CA GLU A 191 13.48 6.83 20.92
C GLU A 191 14.02 7.39 22.24
N GLN A 192 14.73 6.58 23.03
CA GLN A 192 15.35 7.00 24.28
C GLN A 192 16.39 8.12 24.05
N GLU A 193 17.24 7.98 23.03
CA GLU A 193 18.26 8.97 22.67
C GLU A 193 17.64 10.30 22.19
N LEU A 194 16.62 10.23 21.32
CA LEU A 194 15.86 11.41 20.87
C LEU A 194 15.14 12.11 22.02
N HIS A 195 14.52 11.34 22.92
CA HIS A 195 13.84 11.87 24.09
C HIS A 195 14.85 12.55 25.04
N ALA A 196 16.01 11.94 25.28
CA ALA A 196 17.09 12.53 26.08
C ALA A 196 17.61 13.84 25.45
N ALA A 197 17.61 13.96 24.12
CA ALA A 197 17.91 15.18 23.38
C ALA A 197 16.76 16.22 23.36
N GLY A 198 15.67 15.98 24.09
CA GLY A 198 14.53 16.90 24.21
C GLY A 198 13.59 16.92 23.01
N LYS A 199 13.71 15.95 22.09
CA LYS A 199 12.86 15.85 20.89
C LYS A 199 11.51 15.23 21.23
N ARG A 200 10.48 15.60 20.45
CA ARG A 200 9.13 15.07 20.57
C ARG A 200 8.96 13.88 19.63
N THR A 201 8.83 12.69 20.20
CA THR A 201 8.73 11.43 19.47
C THR A 201 7.45 10.66 19.77
N TYR A 202 7.12 9.72 18.91
CA TYR A 202 6.15 8.66 19.22
C TYR A 202 6.47 7.39 18.43
N LEU A 203 6.59 6.26 19.12
CA LEU A 203 6.77 4.93 18.52
C LEU A 203 5.44 4.25 18.18
N LEU A 204 5.24 3.96 16.89
CA LEU A 204 4.19 3.09 16.37
C LEU A 204 4.78 1.71 16.10
N ASP A 205 4.26 0.68 16.74
CA ASP A 205 4.76 -0.69 16.56
C ASP A 205 3.62 -1.68 16.30
N GLY A 206 4.01 -2.91 15.98
CA GLY A 206 3.06 -3.98 15.71
C GLY A 206 2.14 -4.27 16.89
N ASP A 207 2.61 -4.06 18.13
CA ASP A 207 1.84 -4.38 19.32
C ASP A 207 0.82 -3.27 19.60
N ASN A 208 1.19 -2.00 19.72
CA ASN A 208 0.25 -0.91 20.03
C ASN A 208 -0.80 -0.66 18.93
N VAL A 209 -0.43 -0.78 17.65
CA VAL A 209 -1.37 -0.60 16.54
C VAL A 209 -2.34 -1.78 16.43
N ARG A 210 -1.88 -3.03 16.60
CA ARG A 210 -2.74 -4.21 16.47
C ARG A 210 -3.67 -4.44 17.66
N HIS A 211 -3.38 -3.90 18.84
CA HIS A 211 -4.32 -3.97 19.96
C HIS A 211 -5.44 -2.91 19.86
N GLY A 212 -5.25 -1.86 19.05
CA GLY A 212 -6.20 -0.75 18.91
C GLY A 212 -6.69 -0.56 17.47
N LEU A 213 -5.98 0.29 16.73
CA LEU A 213 -6.36 0.78 15.39
C LEU A 213 -6.55 -0.34 14.36
N SER A 214 -5.76 -1.42 14.46
CA SER A 214 -5.73 -2.53 13.49
C SER A 214 -6.16 -3.86 14.12
N LYS A 215 -6.96 -3.84 15.18
CA LYS A 215 -7.40 -5.06 15.89
C LYS A 215 -8.30 -5.99 15.07
N ASP A 216 -8.91 -5.46 14.01
CA ASP A 216 -9.74 -6.18 13.04
C ASP A 216 -8.91 -6.92 11.98
N LEU A 217 -7.60 -6.65 11.89
CA LEU A 217 -6.74 -7.16 10.83
C LEU A 217 -5.91 -8.38 11.30
N GLY A 218 -5.94 -9.43 10.49
CA GLY A 218 -5.10 -10.62 10.69
C GLY A 218 -3.68 -10.44 10.12
N PHE A 219 -3.14 -11.55 9.61
CA PHE A 219 -1.78 -11.63 9.03
C PHE A 219 -1.78 -12.09 7.57
N THR A 220 -2.94 -12.08 6.90
CA THR A 220 -3.01 -12.29 5.45
C THR A 220 -2.34 -11.12 4.72
N ASP A 221 -1.97 -11.31 3.45
CA ASP A 221 -1.35 -10.25 2.67
C ASP A 221 -2.25 -9.02 2.53
N HIS A 222 -3.56 -9.21 2.31
CA HIS A 222 -4.56 -8.14 2.33
C HIS A 222 -4.55 -7.37 3.67
N ASP A 223 -4.61 -8.09 4.79
CA ASP A 223 -4.64 -7.46 6.11
C ASP A 223 -3.32 -6.72 6.42
N ARG A 224 -2.20 -7.16 5.84
CA ARG A 224 -0.92 -6.45 5.92
C ARG A 224 -0.89 -5.18 5.11
N VAL A 225 -1.43 -5.20 3.89
CA VAL A 225 -1.57 -4.01 3.05
C VAL A 225 -2.37 -2.94 3.79
N GLU A 226 -3.55 -3.31 4.28
CA GLU A 226 -4.40 -2.38 5.02
C GLU A 226 -3.77 -1.91 6.33
N ASN A 227 -3.07 -2.79 7.06
CA ASN A 227 -2.37 -2.41 8.28
C ASN A 227 -1.29 -1.35 8.00
N ILE A 228 -0.47 -1.54 6.96
CA ILE A 228 0.57 -0.57 6.61
C ILE A 228 -0.04 0.74 6.12
N ARG A 229 -1.14 0.70 5.35
CA ARG A 229 -1.87 1.91 4.94
C ARG A 229 -2.36 2.72 6.14
N ARG A 230 -2.99 2.07 7.13
CA ARG A 230 -3.45 2.75 8.37
C ARG A 230 -2.29 3.37 9.13
N VAL A 231 -1.18 2.64 9.30
CA VAL A 231 0.02 3.14 9.97
C VAL A 231 0.60 4.35 9.25
N ALA A 232 0.70 4.31 7.92
CA ALA A 232 1.25 5.40 7.12
C ALA A 232 0.41 6.68 7.25
N GLU A 233 -0.92 6.58 7.21
CA GLU A 233 -1.81 7.74 7.41
C GLU A 233 -1.70 8.32 8.82
N VAL A 234 -1.59 7.48 9.86
CA VAL A 234 -1.37 7.96 11.23
C VAL A 234 -0.01 8.63 11.38
N ALA A 235 1.05 8.03 10.81
CA ALA A 235 2.39 8.61 10.83
C ALA A 235 2.41 9.97 10.13
N LYS A 236 1.72 10.12 9.00
CA LYS A 236 1.54 11.39 8.29
C LYS A 236 0.86 12.45 9.16
N LEU A 237 -0.22 12.11 9.87
CA LEU A 237 -0.91 13.04 10.78
C LEU A 237 -0.01 13.48 11.95
N MET A 238 0.79 12.56 12.49
CA MET A 238 1.74 12.85 13.57
C MET A 238 2.92 13.71 13.10
N VAL A 239 3.41 13.49 11.87
CA VAL A 239 4.40 14.36 11.22
C VAL A 239 3.82 15.75 10.97
N ASP A 240 2.57 15.86 10.51
CA ASP A 240 1.87 17.15 10.41
C ASP A 240 1.75 17.85 11.77
N ALA A 241 1.59 17.08 12.86
CA ALA A 241 1.60 17.58 14.23
C ALA A 241 2.99 18.03 14.73
N GLY A 242 4.06 17.86 13.93
CA GLY A 242 5.41 18.31 14.26
C GLY A 242 6.25 17.30 15.04
N LEU A 243 5.89 16.00 15.00
CA LEU A 243 6.60 14.93 15.71
C LEU A 243 7.63 14.21 14.83
N ILE A 244 8.63 13.59 15.46
CA ILE A 244 9.46 12.53 14.85
C ILE A 244 8.77 11.20 15.18
N VAL A 245 8.18 10.57 14.17
CA VAL A 245 7.44 9.32 14.33
C VAL A 245 8.38 8.16 14.06
N ILE A 246 8.41 7.19 14.95
CA ILE A 246 9.22 5.98 14.79
C ILE A 246 8.26 4.85 14.47
N THR A 247 8.50 4.08 13.41
CA THR A 247 7.65 2.93 13.06
C THR A 247 8.47 1.66 13.04
N ALA A 248 8.01 0.62 13.73
CA ALA A 248 8.72 -0.67 13.85
C ALA A 248 7.86 -1.83 13.32
N PHE A 249 7.63 -1.86 12.01
CA PHE A 249 6.81 -2.88 11.35
C PHE A 249 7.66 -3.79 10.46
N ILE A 250 7.16 -4.99 10.15
CA ILE A 250 7.83 -5.83 9.14
C ILE A 250 7.74 -5.16 7.76
N SER A 251 6.59 -4.54 7.44
CA SER A 251 6.29 -3.89 6.15
C SER A 251 6.89 -4.62 4.94
N PRO A 252 6.49 -5.90 4.72
CA PRO A 252 7.25 -6.82 3.87
C PRO A 252 7.26 -6.45 2.40
N PHE A 253 6.31 -5.66 1.94
CA PHE A 253 6.10 -5.37 0.53
C PHE A 253 6.62 -3.98 0.17
N LYS A 254 7.39 -3.90 -0.92
CA LYS A 254 7.96 -2.66 -1.44
C LYS A 254 6.88 -1.66 -1.84
N ALA A 255 5.79 -2.13 -2.45
CA ALA A 255 4.68 -1.28 -2.89
C ALA A 255 4.08 -0.47 -1.73
N GLU A 256 3.87 -1.10 -0.58
CA GLU A 256 3.28 -0.42 0.59
C GLU A 256 4.28 0.52 1.28
N ARG A 257 5.58 0.21 1.29
CA ARG A 257 6.61 1.15 1.77
C ARG A 257 6.74 2.36 0.85
N GLN A 258 6.65 2.16 -0.46
CA GLN A 258 6.64 3.23 -1.45
C GLN A 258 5.40 4.12 -1.29
N MET A 259 4.21 3.53 -1.14
CA MET A 259 2.99 4.28 -0.86
C MET A 259 3.13 5.12 0.42
N ALA A 260 3.67 4.55 1.50
CA ALA A 260 3.91 5.29 2.73
C ALA A 260 4.87 6.48 2.52
N ARG A 261 5.96 6.29 1.76
CA ARG A 261 6.90 7.37 1.38
C ARG A 261 6.21 8.49 0.61
N GLU A 262 5.34 8.15 -0.35
CA GLU A 262 4.63 9.11 -1.20
C GLU A 262 3.54 9.91 -0.48
N LEU A 263 3.10 9.47 0.71
CA LEU A 263 2.14 10.19 1.54
C LEU A 263 2.77 11.39 2.29
N LEU A 264 4.09 11.40 2.41
CA LEU A 264 4.88 12.37 3.18
C LEU A 264 5.61 13.34 2.25
N GLY A 265 6.03 14.49 2.80
CA GLY A 265 6.82 15.47 2.05
C GLY A 265 8.24 14.96 1.75
N GLU A 266 8.93 15.68 0.85
CA GLU A 266 10.33 15.38 0.54
C GLU A 266 11.20 15.46 1.81
N GLY A 267 11.99 14.41 2.05
CA GLY A 267 12.83 14.32 3.24
C GLY A 267 12.05 14.16 4.56
N GLU A 268 10.81 13.67 4.53
CA GLU A 268 10.03 13.38 5.73
C GLU A 268 9.81 11.88 5.97
N PHE A 269 10.27 11.03 5.06
CA PHE A 269 10.24 9.57 5.21
C PHE A 269 11.66 9.03 5.05
N ILE A 270 12.16 8.39 6.11
CA ILE A 270 13.50 7.80 6.18
C ILE A 270 13.31 6.29 6.34
N GLU A 271 13.59 5.53 5.28
CA GLU A 271 13.50 4.07 5.31
C GLU A 271 14.76 3.46 5.91
N ILE A 272 14.59 2.76 7.04
CA ILE A 272 15.65 2.12 7.80
C ILE A 272 15.51 0.61 7.63
N PHE A 273 16.37 0.02 6.81
CA PHE A 273 16.39 -1.42 6.59
C PHE A 273 17.23 -2.11 7.65
N VAL A 274 16.58 -2.82 8.57
CA VAL A 274 17.25 -3.72 9.50
C VAL A 274 17.54 -5.03 8.77
N ASN A 275 18.72 -5.08 8.15
CA ASN A 275 19.18 -6.19 7.35
C ASN A 275 19.75 -7.26 8.28
N THR A 276 19.06 -8.39 8.37
CA THR A 276 19.50 -9.54 9.16
C THR A 276 19.14 -10.80 8.40
N PRO A 277 20.10 -11.71 8.19
CA PRO A 277 19.84 -13.00 7.57
C PRO A 277 18.72 -13.78 8.28
N LEU A 278 17.96 -14.57 7.51
CA LEU A 278 16.82 -15.33 8.02
C LEU A 278 17.24 -16.35 9.08
N ASP A 279 18.35 -17.04 8.87
CA ASP A 279 18.93 -18.02 9.81
C ASP A 279 19.29 -17.40 11.16
N VAL A 280 19.84 -16.18 11.15
CA VAL A 280 20.10 -15.40 12.39
C VAL A 280 18.79 -15.02 13.07
N CYS A 281 17.77 -14.61 12.31
CA CYS A 281 16.44 -14.30 12.86
C CYS A 281 15.78 -15.54 13.48
N GLU A 282 15.88 -16.69 12.83
CA GLU A 282 15.40 -18.00 13.32
C GLU A 282 16.14 -18.46 14.57
N ALA A 283 17.46 -18.23 14.65
CA ALA A 283 18.25 -18.56 15.83
C ALA A 283 17.88 -17.68 17.04
N ARG A 284 17.51 -16.41 16.82
CA ARG A 284 17.09 -15.49 17.90
C ARG A 284 15.72 -15.84 18.47
N ASP A 285 14.75 -16.12 17.60
CA ASP A 285 13.33 -16.43 17.85
C ASP A 285 12.77 -16.10 19.26
N PRO A 286 12.83 -14.84 19.73
CA PRO A 286 12.55 -14.51 21.14
C PRO A 286 11.06 -14.70 21.52
N LYS A 287 10.18 -14.70 20.52
CA LYS A 287 8.74 -14.91 20.67
C LYS A 287 8.30 -16.34 20.28
N GLY A 288 9.23 -17.23 19.90
CA GLY A 288 8.93 -18.60 19.47
C GLY A 288 8.09 -18.69 18.19
N LEU A 289 8.09 -17.63 17.36
CA LEU A 289 7.23 -17.50 16.19
C LEU A 289 7.80 -18.27 14.99
N TYR A 290 9.12 -18.26 14.81
CA TYR A 290 9.76 -19.02 13.74
C TYR A 290 9.60 -20.53 13.97
N SER A 291 9.78 -20.98 15.21
CA SER A 291 9.57 -22.37 15.61
C SER A 291 8.15 -22.84 15.25
N LYS A 292 7.13 -22.06 15.61
CA LYS A 292 5.72 -22.35 15.29
C LYS A 292 5.41 -22.27 13.79
N ALA A 293 6.07 -21.38 13.05
CA ALA A 293 5.91 -21.31 11.60
C ALA A 293 6.49 -22.56 10.92
N ARG A 294 7.67 -23.02 11.35
CA ARG A 294 8.32 -24.23 10.84
C ARG A 294 7.51 -25.51 11.13
N THR A 295 6.78 -25.58 12.25
CA THR A 295 5.86 -26.69 12.56
C THR A 295 4.49 -26.58 11.87
N GLY A 296 4.23 -25.49 11.14
CA GLY A 296 2.96 -25.25 10.44
C GLY A 296 1.81 -24.76 11.34
N GLU A 297 2.09 -24.46 12.61
CA GLU A 297 1.12 -23.89 13.55
C GLU A 297 0.81 -22.42 13.23
N LEU A 298 1.76 -21.69 12.66
CA LEU A 298 1.58 -20.34 12.13
C LEU A 298 1.70 -20.33 10.61
N LYS A 299 0.61 -19.95 9.94
CA LYS A 299 0.55 -19.76 8.48
C LYS A 299 0.81 -18.30 8.10
N ASN A 300 1.25 -18.08 6.87
CA ASN A 300 1.55 -16.78 6.28
C ASN A 300 2.66 -16.03 7.03
N PHE A 301 3.64 -16.70 7.61
CA PHE A 301 4.76 -16.09 8.31
C PHE A 301 5.82 -15.52 7.34
N THR A 302 6.14 -14.24 7.50
CA THR A 302 7.10 -13.54 6.64
C THR A 302 8.50 -14.18 6.71
N GLY A 303 9.06 -14.51 5.54
CA GLY A 303 10.36 -15.16 5.41
C GLY A 303 10.30 -16.70 5.40
N ILE A 304 9.14 -17.30 5.68
CA ILE A 304 8.94 -18.76 5.63
C ILE A 304 7.98 -19.12 4.49
N ASP A 305 6.69 -18.82 4.64
CA ASP A 305 5.62 -19.11 3.68
C ASP A 305 4.92 -17.83 3.16
N SER A 306 5.44 -16.65 3.51
CA SER A 306 5.06 -15.36 2.93
C SER A 306 6.32 -14.53 2.61
N ALA A 307 6.27 -13.76 1.51
CA ALA A 307 7.43 -13.04 0.98
C ALA A 307 7.87 -11.85 1.87
N TYR A 308 9.18 -11.55 1.83
CA TYR A 308 9.76 -10.28 2.26
C TYR A 308 10.54 -9.68 1.09
N GLU A 309 10.11 -8.54 0.58
CA GLU A 309 10.75 -7.81 -0.49
C GLU A 309 11.75 -6.81 0.12
N SER A 310 13.02 -7.20 0.23
CA SER A 310 14.07 -6.35 0.81
C SER A 310 14.17 -4.99 0.10
N PRO A 311 14.33 -3.87 0.85
CA PRO A 311 14.59 -2.57 0.26
C PRO A 311 15.86 -2.57 -0.60
N THR A 312 15.79 -1.99 -1.79
CA THR A 312 16.96 -1.87 -2.69
C THR A 312 17.68 -0.53 -2.55
N ASN A 313 16.98 0.52 -2.10
CA ASN A 313 17.50 1.88 -1.87
C ASN A 313 16.92 2.41 -0.55
N ALA A 314 17.22 1.74 0.57
CA ALA A 314 16.88 2.29 1.89
C ALA A 314 17.79 3.50 2.19
N ASP A 315 17.27 4.46 2.97
CA ASP A 315 18.03 5.64 3.40
C ASP A 315 19.13 5.25 4.40
N ILE A 316 18.86 4.24 5.24
CA ILE A 316 19.82 3.65 6.19
C ILE A 316 19.72 2.12 6.10
N VAL A 317 20.87 1.43 6.07
CA VAL A 317 20.93 -0.04 6.14
C VAL A 317 21.69 -0.44 7.39
N LEU A 318 21.02 -1.11 8.32
CA LEU A 318 21.56 -1.56 9.60
C LEU A 318 21.85 -3.06 9.56
N ASN A 319 23.12 -3.44 9.70
CA ASN A 319 23.51 -4.85 9.79
C ASN A 319 23.42 -5.33 11.26
N SER A 320 22.24 -5.83 11.64
CA SER A 320 22.01 -6.30 13.01
C SER A 320 22.62 -7.67 13.32
N ALA A 321 23.10 -8.43 12.34
CA ALA A 321 23.76 -9.71 12.62
C ALA A 321 25.09 -9.52 13.35
N ASP A 322 25.83 -8.47 12.97
CA ASP A 322 27.23 -8.26 13.38
C ASP A 322 27.42 -7.12 14.40
N ASN A 323 26.35 -6.39 14.71
CA ASN A 323 26.42 -5.20 15.57
C ASN A 323 25.36 -5.25 16.67
N ASP A 324 25.70 -4.69 17.83
CA ASP A 324 24.77 -4.55 18.94
C ASP A 324 23.79 -3.37 18.71
N PRO A 325 22.65 -3.34 19.42
CA PRO A 325 21.64 -2.29 19.24
C PRO A 325 22.11 -0.86 19.50
N VAL A 326 23.10 -0.65 20.38
CA VAL A 326 23.62 0.70 20.69
C VAL A 326 24.42 1.23 19.51
N THR A 327 25.34 0.42 18.98
CA THR A 327 26.07 0.77 17.75
C THR A 327 25.13 1.10 16.58
N LEU A 328 24.00 0.40 16.47
CA LEU A 328 23.02 0.62 15.40
C LEU A 328 22.14 1.85 15.63
N SER A 329 21.80 2.19 16.88
CA SER A 329 21.07 3.42 17.19
C SER A 329 21.92 4.66 16.92
N GLU A 330 23.21 4.61 17.26
CA GLU A 330 24.18 5.67 16.97
C GLU A 330 24.23 6.00 15.47
N GLN A 331 24.25 4.98 14.60
CA GLN A 331 24.20 5.19 13.13
C GLN A 331 22.93 5.93 12.68
N VAL A 332 21.78 5.62 13.30
CA VAL A 332 20.53 6.34 13.00
C VAL A 332 20.63 7.78 13.48
N MET A 333 21.16 8.02 14.69
CA MET A 333 21.33 9.36 15.23
C MET A 333 22.31 10.21 14.41
N GLU A 334 23.42 9.64 13.94
CA GLU A 334 24.39 10.31 13.06
C GLU A 334 23.73 10.76 11.75
N TYR A 335 22.90 9.90 11.14
CA TYR A 335 22.14 10.27 9.95
C TYR A 335 21.18 11.44 10.23
N LEU A 336 20.48 11.41 11.37
CA LEU A 336 19.54 12.47 11.75
C LEU A 336 20.24 13.80 12.01
N GLN A 337 21.41 13.78 12.63
CA GLN A 337 22.24 14.98 12.86
C GLN A 337 22.76 15.54 11.53
N ALA A 338 23.30 14.69 10.66
CA ALA A 338 23.79 15.10 9.35
C ALA A 338 22.68 15.68 8.45
N GLY A 339 21.45 15.15 8.56
CA GLY A 339 20.26 15.65 7.87
C GLY A 339 19.56 16.83 8.54
N HIS A 340 20.09 17.36 9.64
CA HIS A 340 19.52 18.44 10.44
C HIS A 340 18.08 18.17 10.92
N TYR A 341 17.77 16.90 11.24
CA TYR A 341 16.50 16.54 11.86
C TYR A 341 16.48 16.86 13.36
N VAL A 342 17.65 16.72 14.00
CA VAL A 342 17.84 16.83 15.45
C VAL A 342 18.96 17.78 15.81
#